data_AF-W8YQM3-F1
#
_entry.id   AF-W8YQM3-F1
#
_cell.length_a   1.000
_cell.length_b   1.000
_cell.length_c   1.000
_cell.angle_alpha   90.00
_cell.angle_beta   90.00
_cell.angle_gamma   90.00
#
_symmetry.space_group_name_H-M   'P 1'
#
loop_
_entity.id
_entity.type
_entity.pdbx_description
1 polymer ?
#
loop_
_entity_poly.entity_id
_entity_poly.type
_entity_poly.pdbx_seq_one_letter_code
_entity_poly.pdbx_strand_id
1 'polypeptide(L)'
;MKMEPELQTSTGSIRTGGNRGLLPALYQTVWRWHFYAGIIFAPFLILLAFSGSMYLFKPQIEGYLYKDLLTVREVGASRLSPDQLSAAVKQQHPGLSIQSITLPDDAKSTVTFSVMNEGAQAVLYADPYDGKVYGMMNAEKTFSSFFKKMHSQLLLSGTLPNRLVEMAACWGIVLTVTGLYLWWPRGRFSIWGTVLPRLGKRGSRPFWRDLHAVPAFWLSLFILILIATGLPWSGVLGGQIDRAANATNTNTPPYAYLFSGQPESITVAKEMGYSPNNHVIVTRRTHLLQNKLIESLFVENGLICSLPECMQRNKSEGDRRPDSAGFHGFGDRVSSAWQPCFV
;
A
#
# COMPACT_ATOMS: atom_id res chain seq x y z
N MET A 1 49.24 18.56 -81.19
CA MET A 1 49.64 17.22 -80.69
C MET A 1 48.74 16.87 -79.49
N LYS A 2 48.59 15.60 -79.11
CA LYS A 2 47.54 15.15 -78.17
C LYS A 2 47.54 15.91 -76.83
N MET A 3 46.34 16.22 -76.34
CA MET A 3 46.05 16.20 -74.90
C MET A 3 45.53 14.80 -74.57
N GLU A 4 46.06 14.14 -73.53
CA GLU A 4 45.47 12.92 -72.99
C GLU A 4 44.94 13.21 -71.58
N PRO A 5 43.70 12.79 -71.24
CA PRO A 5 43.15 12.97 -69.90
C PRO A 5 43.64 11.85 -68.97
N GLU A 6 44.13 12.20 -67.78
CA GLU A 6 44.37 11.20 -66.73
C GLU A 6 43.04 10.57 -66.29
N LEU A 7 42.91 9.26 -66.54
CA LEU A 7 41.78 8.47 -66.06
C LEU A 7 41.95 8.20 -64.57
N GLN A 8 41.43 9.09 -63.71
CA GLN A 8 41.44 8.91 -62.26
C GLN A 8 40.62 7.67 -61.86
N THR A 9 41.31 6.54 -61.66
CA THR A 9 40.71 5.28 -61.24
C THR A 9 40.16 5.43 -59.82
N SER A 10 38.86 5.69 -59.71
CA SER A 10 38.16 5.77 -58.41
C SER A 10 38.12 4.40 -57.76
N THR A 11 39.16 4.07 -56.99
CA THR A 11 39.25 2.86 -56.17
C THR A 11 38.24 2.96 -55.04
N GLY A 12 37.00 2.60 -55.35
CA GLY A 12 35.88 2.60 -54.42
C GLY A 12 36.17 1.69 -53.23
N SER A 13 36.63 2.29 -52.13
CA SER A 13 36.84 1.60 -50.86
C SER A 13 35.49 1.08 -50.36
N ILE A 14 35.19 -0.19 -50.66
CA ILE A 14 34.03 -0.89 -50.13
C ILE A 14 34.21 -0.90 -48.62
N ARG A 15 33.43 -0.04 -47.94
CA ARG A 15 33.30 -0.04 -46.49
C ARG A 15 32.59 -1.32 -46.09
N THR A 16 33.36 -2.40 -45.94
CA THR A 16 32.91 -3.66 -45.36
C THR A 16 32.19 -3.34 -44.05
N GLY A 17 30.93 -3.78 -43.95
CA GLY A 17 30.05 -3.46 -42.83
C GLY A 17 30.50 -4.16 -41.56
N GLY A 18 31.57 -3.65 -40.94
CA GLY A 18 32.18 -4.25 -39.76
C GLY A 18 31.13 -4.52 -38.68
N ASN A 19 31.06 -5.78 -38.24
CA ASN A 19 30.05 -6.26 -37.29
C ASN A 19 30.02 -5.36 -36.05
N ARG A 20 28.99 -4.50 -35.96
CA ARG A 20 28.69 -3.75 -34.74
C ARG A 20 28.25 -4.76 -33.70
N GLY A 21 29.19 -5.13 -32.81
CA GLY A 21 28.97 -6.19 -31.83
C GLY A 21 27.65 -6.04 -31.09
N LEU A 22 26.95 -7.16 -30.88
CA LEU A 22 25.59 -7.18 -30.32
C LEU A 22 25.47 -6.39 -29.00
N LEU A 23 26.50 -6.45 -28.15
CA LEU A 23 26.49 -5.82 -26.82
C LEU A 23 26.38 -4.27 -26.89
N PRO A 24 27.22 -3.54 -27.64
CA PRO A 24 26.98 -2.13 -27.97
C PRO A 24 25.59 -1.81 -28.53
N ALA A 25 25.05 -2.65 -29.43
CA ALA A 25 23.74 -2.41 -30.03
C ALA A 25 22.60 -2.56 -29.00
N LEU A 26 22.61 -3.64 -28.22
CA LEU A 26 21.63 -3.91 -27.16
C LEU A 26 21.62 -2.80 -26.10
N TYR A 27 22.79 -2.32 -25.66
CA TYR A 27 22.88 -1.21 -24.70
C TYR A 27 22.19 0.05 -25.21
N GLN A 28 22.40 0.43 -26.49
CA GLN A 28 21.75 1.60 -27.08
C GLN A 28 20.24 1.42 -27.23
N THR A 29 19.78 0.21 -27.54
CA THR A 29 18.34 -0.13 -27.60
C THR A 29 17.69 -0.04 -26.22
N VAL A 30 18.29 -0.63 -25.18
CA VAL A 30 17.78 -0.53 -23.80
C VAL A 30 17.79 0.93 -23.32
N TRP A 31 18.82 1.70 -23.64
CA TRP A 31 18.88 3.13 -23.28
C TRP A 31 17.74 3.94 -23.91
N ARG A 32 17.43 3.71 -25.20
CA ARG A 32 16.30 4.34 -25.88
C ARG A 32 14.96 3.97 -25.25
N TRP A 33 14.70 2.69 -25.03
CA TRP A 33 13.44 2.22 -24.43
C TRP A 33 13.25 2.72 -23.00
N HIS A 34 14.30 2.67 -22.17
CA HIS A 34 14.27 3.23 -20.82
C HIS A 34 14.00 4.74 -20.84
N PHE A 35 14.58 5.50 -21.78
CA PHE A 35 14.34 6.94 -21.90
C PHE A 35 12.91 7.27 -22.34
N TYR A 36 12.36 6.58 -23.36
CA TYR A 36 11.00 6.82 -23.83
C TYR A 36 9.93 6.38 -22.82
N ALA A 37 10.07 5.17 -22.25
CA ALA A 37 9.19 4.72 -21.18
C ALA A 37 9.33 5.62 -19.93
N GLY A 38 10.54 6.11 -19.64
CA GLY A 38 10.80 7.09 -18.59
C GLY A 38 9.99 8.38 -18.79
N ILE A 39 9.99 8.96 -19.99
CA ILE A 39 9.18 10.15 -20.30
C ILE A 39 7.67 9.88 -20.17
N ILE A 40 7.20 8.72 -20.62
CA ILE A 40 5.77 8.36 -20.59
C ILE A 40 5.28 8.11 -19.16
N PHE A 41 6.06 7.40 -18.33
CA PHE A 41 5.63 6.96 -17.00
C PHE A 41 6.08 7.87 -15.86
N ALA A 42 7.10 8.73 -16.04
CA ALA A 42 7.54 9.66 -14.99
C ALA A 42 6.43 10.58 -14.43
N PRO A 43 5.50 11.16 -15.23
CA PRO A 43 4.41 11.98 -14.68
C PRO A 43 3.55 11.20 -13.68
N PHE A 44 3.22 9.94 -14.00
CA PHE A 44 2.46 9.04 -13.12
C PHE A 44 3.28 8.66 -11.89
N LEU A 45 4.54 8.24 -12.07
CA LEU A 45 5.43 7.85 -10.96
C LEU A 45 5.72 9.01 -9.99
N ILE A 46 5.84 10.25 -10.49
CA ILE A 46 6.01 11.46 -9.66
C ILE A 46 4.73 11.72 -8.85
N LEU A 47 3.55 11.64 -9.47
CA LEU A 47 2.27 11.82 -8.78
C LEU A 47 2.04 10.72 -7.73
N LEU A 48 2.38 9.46 -8.03
CA LEU A 48 2.32 8.33 -7.11
C LEU A 48 3.29 8.51 -5.92
N ALA A 49 4.54 8.89 -6.19
CA ALA A 49 5.52 9.15 -5.14
C ALA A 49 5.11 10.32 -4.23
N PHE A 50 4.60 11.41 -4.81
CA PHE A 50 4.12 12.58 -4.06
C PHE A 50 2.90 12.24 -3.18
N SER A 51 1.87 11.61 -3.76
CA SER A 51 0.66 11.21 -3.04
C SER A 51 0.92 10.19 -1.95
N GLY A 52 1.79 9.20 -2.19
CA GLY A 52 2.22 8.23 -1.19
C GLY A 52 3.01 8.88 -0.04
N SER A 53 3.89 9.85 -0.36
CA SER A 53 4.61 10.63 0.65
C SER A 53 3.66 11.46 1.52
N MET A 54 2.65 12.12 0.93
CA MET A 54 1.64 12.86 1.70
C MET A 54 0.79 11.94 2.58
N TYR A 55 0.46 10.74 2.09
CA TYR A 55 -0.31 9.75 2.87
C TYR A 55 0.49 9.19 4.06
N LEU A 56 1.81 9.01 3.93
CA LEU A 56 2.68 8.58 5.04
C LEU A 56 2.64 9.55 6.24
N PHE A 57 2.54 10.87 5.97
CA PHE A 57 2.44 11.91 7.00
C PHE A 57 1.01 12.15 7.52
N LYS A 58 0.05 11.26 7.21
CA LYS A 58 -1.35 11.34 7.72
C LYS A 58 -1.43 11.63 9.23
N PRO A 59 -0.73 10.93 10.14
CA PRO A 59 -0.88 11.17 11.58
C PRO A 59 -0.46 12.57 12.02
N GLN A 60 0.62 13.11 11.43
CA GLN A 60 1.16 14.42 11.74
C GLN A 60 0.27 15.53 11.14
N ILE A 61 -0.15 15.37 9.89
CA ILE A 61 -0.94 16.39 9.17
C ILE A 61 -2.38 16.42 9.67
N GLU A 62 -3.05 15.27 9.80
CA GLU A 62 -4.43 15.21 10.32
C GLU A 62 -4.48 15.51 11.82
N GLY A 63 -3.45 15.12 12.59
CA GLY A 63 -3.33 15.49 14.01
C GLY A 63 -3.18 16.98 14.26
N TYR A 64 -2.62 17.73 13.30
CA TYR A 64 -2.59 19.19 13.32
C TYR A 64 -3.89 19.81 12.77
N LEU A 65 -4.31 19.38 11.57
CA LEU A 65 -5.44 19.96 10.82
C LEU A 65 -6.80 19.72 11.49
N TYR A 66 -6.97 18.59 12.18
CA TYR A 66 -8.19 18.20 12.87
C TYR A 66 -8.01 18.14 14.39
N LYS A 67 -7.00 18.84 14.94
CA LYS A 67 -6.66 18.82 16.36
C LYS A 67 -7.87 18.99 17.28
N ASP A 68 -8.75 19.94 16.98
CA ASP A 68 -9.91 20.29 17.81
C ASP A 68 -11.08 19.29 17.69
N LEU A 69 -11.02 18.36 16.72
CA LEU A 69 -11.91 17.20 16.60
C LEU A 69 -11.29 15.93 17.20
N LEU A 70 -9.96 15.83 17.23
CA LEU A 70 -9.21 14.65 17.70
C LEU A 70 -8.83 14.71 19.19
N THR A 71 -8.73 15.92 19.75
CA THR A 71 -8.24 16.15 21.12
C THR A 71 -9.38 16.54 22.05
N VAL A 72 -9.55 15.79 23.13
CA VAL A 72 -10.47 16.09 24.23
C VAL A 72 -10.05 17.39 24.93
N ARG A 73 -11.02 18.24 25.27
CA ARG A 73 -10.77 19.55 25.92
C ARG A 73 -10.34 19.39 27.38
N GLU A 74 -11.03 18.54 28.13
CA GLU A 74 -10.80 18.30 29.56
C GLU A 74 -10.83 16.79 29.84
N VAL A 75 -9.83 16.27 30.53
CA VAL A 75 -9.73 14.83 30.83
C VAL A 75 -10.56 14.54 32.08
N GLY A 76 -11.73 13.92 31.90
CA GLY A 76 -12.63 13.54 32.99
C GLY A 76 -12.12 12.38 33.85
N ALA A 77 -12.75 12.18 35.01
CA ALA A 77 -12.33 11.16 36.00
C ALA A 77 -12.57 9.71 35.54
N SER A 78 -13.60 9.47 34.73
CA SER A 78 -13.98 8.13 34.24
C SER A 78 -14.61 8.22 32.86
N ARG A 79 -14.17 7.39 31.91
CA ARG A 79 -14.80 7.31 30.59
C ARG A 79 -16.17 6.62 30.67
N LEU A 80 -17.10 7.08 29.82
CA LEU A 80 -18.40 6.46 29.60
C LEU A 80 -18.27 5.10 28.90
N SER A 81 -19.25 4.22 29.09
CA SER A 81 -19.33 2.93 28.38
C SER A 81 -19.71 3.12 26.90
N PRO A 82 -19.40 2.16 26.00
CA PRO A 82 -19.83 2.23 24.60
C PRO A 82 -21.34 2.38 24.43
N ASP A 83 -22.12 1.74 25.30
CA ASP A 83 -23.59 1.87 25.34
C ASP A 83 -24.01 3.31 25.67
N GLN A 84 -23.48 3.90 26.75
CA GLN A 84 -23.75 5.29 27.15
C GLN A 84 -23.34 6.29 26.05
N LEU A 85 -22.16 6.10 25.48
CA LEU A 85 -21.63 6.91 24.37
C LEU A 85 -22.52 6.81 23.12
N SER A 86 -22.96 5.61 22.75
CA SER A 86 -23.86 5.40 21.60
C SER A 86 -25.25 5.99 21.83
N ALA A 87 -25.76 5.96 23.07
CA ALA A 87 -27.02 6.59 23.44
C ALA A 87 -26.92 8.13 23.38
N ALA A 88 -25.85 8.73 23.91
CA ALA A 88 -25.61 10.17 23.85
C ALA A 88 -25.50 10.67 22.40
N VAL A 89 -24.81 9.93 21.51
CA VAL A 89 -24.72 10.27 20.08
C VAL A 89 -26.08 10.13 19.38
N LYS A 90 -26.85 9.05 19.64
CA LYS A 90 -28.21 8.89 19.10
C LYS A 90 -29.19 9.97 19.58
N GLN A 91 -29.04 10.45 20.82
CA GLN A 91 -29.87 11.56 21.35
C GLN A 91 -29.54 12.89 20.68
N GLN A 92 -28.25 13.17 20.42
CA GLN A 92 -27.80 14.38 19.71
C GLN A 92 -28.12 14.32 18.20
N HIS A 93 -28.11 13.14 17.59
CA HIS A 93 -28.34 12.94 16.16
C HIS A 93 -29.21 11.70 15.84
N PRO A 94 -30.54 11.77 15.98
CA PRO A 94 -31.43 10.61 15.83
C PRO A 94 -31.44 9.94 14.44
N GLY A 95 -31.01 10.66 13.39
CA GLY A 95 -30.98 10.16 12.01
C GLY A 95 -29.72 9.35 11.64
N LEU A 96 -28.74 9.20 12.54
CA LEU A 96 -27.47 8.53 12.21
C LEU A 96 -27.50 7.02 12.47
N SER A 97 -27.12 6.26 11.46
CA SER A 97 -26.83 4.83 11.62
C SER A 97 -25.39 4.64 12.06
N ILE A 98 -25.18 4.28 13.33
CA ILE A 98 -23.84 3.97 13.88
C ILE A 98 -23.44 2.56 13.44
N GLN A 99 -22.28 2.45 12.79
CA GLN A 99 -21.73 1.19 12.27
C GLN A 99 -20.66 0.62 13.20
N SER A 100 -19.76 1.47 13.70
CA SER A 100 -18.73 1.08 14.66
C SER A 100 -18.30 2.24 15.57
N ILE A 101 -17.73 1.90 16.73
CA ILE A 101 -17.10 2.82 17.68
C ILE A 101 -15.64 2.43 17.79
N THR A 102 -14.73 3.38 17.58
CA THR A 102 -13.30 3.18 17.87
C THR A 102 -12.92 3.95 19.14
N LEU A 103 -12.54 3.20 20.16
CA LEU A 103 -12.05 3.73 21.44
C LEU A 103 -10.53 3.90 21.38
N PRO A 104 -9.96 5.10 21.55
CA PRO A 104 -8.52 5.27 21.68
C PRO A 104 -8.04 4.87 23.08
N ASP A 105 -6.80 4.40 23.19
CA ASP A 105 -6.17 4.22 24.50
C ASP A 105 -5.83 5.56 25.18
N ASP A 106 -5.27 6.53 24.44
CA ASP A 106 -4.87 7.85 24.98
C ASP A 106 -6.03 8.63 25.63
N ALA A 107 -5.82 9.09 26.87
CA ALA A 107 -6.77 9.87 27.66
C ALA A 107 -7.17 11.21 27.00
N LYS A 108 -6.32 11.78 26.13
CA LYS A 108 -6.58 13.04 25.43
C LYS A 108 -7.22 12.87 24.06
N SER A 109 -7.46 11.64 23.59
CA SER A 109 -8.01 11.36 22.26
C SER A 109 -9.52 11.15 22.30
N THR A 110 -10.26 11.74 21.37
CA THR A 110 -11.72 11.58 21.22
C THR A 110 -12.12 10.20 20.72
N VAL A 111 -13.32 9.74 21.09
CA VAL A 111 -13.93 8.53 20.53
C VAL A 111 -14.45 8.83 19.12
N THR A 112 -14.14 7.95 18.16
CA THR A 112 -14.57 8.13 16.77
C THR A 112 -15.59 7.08 16.35
N PHE A 113 -16.74 7.52 15.85
CA PHE A 113 -17.84 6.69 15.40
C PHE A 113 -17.85 6.65 13.87
N SER A 114 -17.82 5.47 13.27
CA SER A 114 -18.17 5.29 11.86
C SER A 114 -19.70 5.33 11.75
N VAL A 115 -20.24 6.30 11.02
CA VAL A 115 -21.68 6.49 10.86
C VAL A 115 -22.06 6.60 9.38
N MET A 116 -23.29 6.20 9.05
CA MET A 116 -23.94 6.63 7.81
C MET A 116 -24.77 7.87 8.10
N ASN A 117 -24.55 8.92 7.33
CA ASN A 117 -25.36 10.15 7.32
C ASN A 117 -25.88 10.39 5.91
N GLU A 118 -27.20 10.43 5.72
CA GLU A 118 -27.85 10.65 4.40
C GLU A 118 -27.33 9.74 3.26
N GLY A 119 -26.91 8.51 3.61
CA GLY A 119 -26.35 7.53 2.66
C GLY A 119 -24.84 7.68 2.38
N ALA A 120 -24.18 8.70 2.94
CA ALA A 120 -22.73 8.88 2.87
C ALA A 120 -22.02 8.44 4.16
N GLN A 121 -20.84 7.84 4.04
CA GLN A 121 -20.01 7.51 5.21
C GLN A 121 -19.38 8.77 5.82
N ALA A 122 -19.49 8.88 7.15
CA ALA A 122 -18.87 9.93 7.94
C ALA A 122 -18.21 9.36 9.20
N VAL A 123 -17.26 10.12 9.73
CA VAL A 123 -16.67 9.91 11.05
C VAL A 123 -17.18 11.02 11.97
N LEU A 124 -17.85 10.62 13.04
CA LEU A 124 -18.30 11.51 14.11
C LEU A 124 -17.32 11.42 15.28
N TYR A 125 -16.99 12.56 15.87
CA TYR A 125 -16.03 12.69 16.96
C TYR A 125 -16.77 13.12 18.23
N ALA A 126 -16.65 12.35 19.31
CA ALA A 126 -17.25 12.69 20.59
C ALA A 126 -16.30 12.50 21.76
N ASP A 127 -16.60 13.20 22.84
CA ASP A 127 -15.89 13.14 24.10
C ASP A 127 -16.07 11.76 24.79
N PRO A 128 -14.99 11.09 25.23
CA PRO A 128 -15.10 9.86 26.01
C PRO A 128 -15.66 10.05 27.43
N TYR A 129 -15.75 11.28 27.95
CA TYR A 129 -16.11 11.57 29.34
C TYR A 129 -17.51 12.16 29.52
N ASP A 130 -17.95 13.11 28.67
CA ASP A 130 -19.30 13.69 28.73
C ASP A 130 -20.24 13.22 27.58
N GLY A 131 -19.72 12.52 26.57
CA GLY A 131 -20.49 12.03 25.42
C GLY A 131 -20.91 13.10 24.42
N LYS A 132 -20.40 14.33 24.55
CA LYS A 132 -20.70 15.46 23.66
C LYS A 132 -20.05 15.30 22.30
N VAL A 133 -20.80 15.55 21.24
CA VAL A 133 -20.27 15.54 19.88
C VAL A 133 -19.48 16.82 19.61
N TYR A 134 -18.21 16.66 19.24
CA TYR A 134 -17.31 17.76 18.86
C TYR A 134 -17.49 18.15 17.38
N GLY A 135 -17.84 17.17 16.54
CA GLY A 135 -18.16 17.40 15.13
C GLY A 135 -18.27 16.11 14.32
N MET A 136 -18.57 16.27 13.03
CA MET A 136 -18.67 15.16 12.06
C MET A 136 -17.95 15.56 10.77
N MET A 137 -17.21 14.62 10.18
CA MET A 137 -16.49 14.80 8.94
C MET A 137 -16.81 13.66 7.97
N ASN A 138 -17.15 13.98 6.73
CA ASN A 138 -17.37 12.98 5.67
C ASN A 138 -16.05 12.22 5.40
N ALA A 139 -16.11 10.89 5.37
CA ALA A 139 -14.92 10.04 5.34
C ALA A 139 -14.09 10.19 4.05
N GLU A 140 -14.73 10.49 2.91
CA GLU A 140 -14.07 10.70 1.62
C GLU A 140 -13.38 12.07 1.53
N LYS A 141 -13.85 13.06 2.29
CA LYS A 141 -13.35 14.45 2.25
C LYS A 141 -12.17 14.72 3.20
N THR A 142 -11.65 13.70 3.87
CA THR A 142 -10.45 13.83 4.71
C THR A 142 -9.18 14.02 3.86
N PHE A 143 -8.16 14.68 4.42
CA PHE A 143 -6.85 14.87 3.80
C PHE A 143 -6.27 13.55 3.28
N SER A 144 -6.29 12.51 4.11
CA SER A 144 -5.77 11.20 3.73
C SER A 144 -6.63 10.45 2.71
N SER A 145 -7.95 10.60 2.72
CA SER A 145 -8.81 10.04 1.66
C SER A 145 -8.54 10.70 0.30
N PHE A 146 -8.33 12.02 0.27
CA PHE A 146 -7.93 12.72 -0.95
C PHE A 146 -6.60 12.19 -1.52
N PHE A 147 -5.55 12.10 -0.69
CA PHE A 147 -4.26 11.58 -1.14
C PHE A 147 -4.27 10.08 -1.44
N LYS A 148 -5.07 9.27 -0.72
CA LYS A 148 -5.31 7.86 -1.07
C LYS A 148 -5.95 7.74 -2.46
N LYS A 149 -6.96 8.57 -2.78
CA LYS A 149 -7.61 8.58 -4.10
C LYS A 149 -6.69 9.12 -5.20
N MET A 150 -5.81 10.08 -4.88
CA MET A 150 -4.75 10.50 -5.80
C MET A 150 -3.81 9.33 -6.11
N HIS A 151 -3.42 8.55 -5.10
CA HIS A 151 -2.49 7.43 -5.24
C HIS A 151 -3.09 6.22 -5.97
N SER A 152 -4.30 5.75 -5.61
CA SER A 152 -4.89 4.54 -6.21
C SER A 152 -5.71 4.78 -7.47
N GLN A 153 -6.13 6.02 -7.73
CA GLN A 153 -7.13 6.36 -8.76
C GLN A 153 -6.81 7.65 -9.54
N LEU A 154 -5.65 8.31 -9.32
CA LEU A 154 -5.30 9.57 -9.98
C LEU A 154 -6.39 10.66 -9.81
N LEU A 155 -7.10 10.65 -8.67
CA LEU A 155 -8.34 11.42 -8.36
C LEU A 155 -9.59 11.06 -9.19
N LEU A 156 -9.45 10.30 -10.27
CA LEU A 156 -10.54 9.93 -11.19
C LEU A 156 -11.25 8.65 -10.74
N SER A 157 -12.56 8.70 -10.49
CA SER A 157 -13.35 7.50 -10.18
C SER A 157 -13.46 6.59 -11.42
N GLY A 158 -13.06 5.32 -11.33
CA GLY A 158 -13.30 4.32 -12.37
C GLY A 158 -12.28 3.18 -12.42
N THR A 159 -12.44 2.28 -13.40
CA THR A 159 -11.53 1.13 -13.62
C THR A 159 -10.27 1.51 -14.42
N LEU A 160 -10.39 2.43 -15.37
CA LEU A 160 -9.27 2.90 -16.20
C LEU A 160 -8.13 3.54 -15.37
N PRO A 161 -8.39 4.46 -14.40
CA PRO A 161 -7.32 5.08 -13.62
C PRO A 161 -6.57 4.09 -12.73
N ASN A 162 -7.27 3.13 -12.11
CA ASN A 162 -6.65 2.02 -11.38
C ASN A 162 -5.70 1.20 -12.29
N ARG A 163 -6.16 0.83 -13.49
CA ARG A 163 -5.32 0.14 -14.48
C ARG A 163 -4.11 0.97 -14.95
N LEU A 164 -4.22 2.31 -15.00
CA LEU A 164 -3.09 3.18 -15.32
C LEU A 164 -2.06 3.27 -14.18
N VAL A 165 -2.51 3.27 -12.92
CA VAL A 165 -1.62 3.17 -11.74
C VAL A 165 -0.89 1.82 -11.73
N GLU A 166 -1.60 0.73 -11.96
CA GLU A 166 -1.04 -0.62 -12.05
C GLU A 166 -0.04 -0.75 -13.22
N MET A 167 -0.38 -0.21 -14.40
CA MET A 167 0.54 -0.14 -15.54
C MET A 167 1.81 0.66 -15.19
N ALA A 168 1.67 1.82 -14.53
CA ALA A 168 2.81 2.63 -14.11
C ALA A 168 3.68 1.91 -13.06
N ALA A 169 3.09 1.14 -12.15
CA ALA A 169 3.81 0.33 -11.17
C ALA A 169 4.64 -0.78 -11.85
N CYS A 170 4.03 -1.54 -12.77
CA CYS A 170 4.73 -2.57 -13.56
C CYS A 170 5.87 -1.97 -14.41
N TRP A 171 5.63 -0.83 -15.08
CA TRP A 171 6.69 -0.11 -15.80
C TRP A 171 7.75 0.50 -14.85
N GLY A 172 7.40 0.81 -13.61
CA GLY A 172 8.35 1.19 -12.55
C GLY A 172 9.38 0.09 -12.26
N ILE A 173 8.97 -1.19 -12.24
CA ILE A 173 9.88 -2.34 -12.13
C ILE A 173 10.80 -2.38 -13.36
N VAL A 174 10.23 -2.35 -14.57
CA VAL A 174 11.00 -2.40 -15.84
C VAL A 174 12.01 -1.25 -15.92
N LEU A 175 11.61 -0.03 -15.55
CA LEU A 175 12.48 1.15 -15.51
C LEU A 175 13.58 1.02 -14.44
N THR A 176 13.28 0.46 -13.27
CA THR A 176 14.28 0.25 -12.21
C THR A 176 15.33 -0.80 -12.62
N VAL A 177 14.90 -1.94 -13.17
CA VAL A 177 15.81 -3.01 -13.63
C VAL A 177 16.64 -2.57 -14.83
N THR A 178 16.03 -1.90 -15.83
CA THR A 178 16.78 -1.34 -16.97
C THR A 178 17.69 -0.19 -16.56
N GLY A 179 17.29 0.63 -15.58
CA GLY A 179 18.12 1.69 -15.00
C GLY A 179 19.37 1.14 -14.31
N LEU A 180 19.22 0.09 -13.48
CA LEU A 180 20.34 -0.63 -12.88
C LEU A 180 21.27 -1.23 -13.94
N TYR A 181 20.71 -1.90 -14.95
CA TYR A 181 21.48 -2.43 -16.08
C TYR A 181 22.26 -1.32 -16.80
N LEU A 182 21.66 -0.16 -17.07
CA LEU A 182 22.32 0.96 -17.74
C LEU A 182 23.39 1.62 -16.86
N TRP A 183 23.17 1.71 -15.55
CA TRP A 183 24.12 2.29 -14.59
C TRP A 183 25.34 1.41 -14.33
N TRP A 184 25.19 0.08 -14.41
CA TRP A 184 26.21 -0.87 -13.97
C TRP A 184 27.60 -0.60 -14.60
N PRO A 185 28.68 -0.50 -13.79
CA PRO A 185 30.01 -0.16 -14.28
C PRO A 185 30.59 -1.26 -15.17
N ARG A 186 30.78 -0.95 -16.47
CA ARG A 186 31.34 -1.85 -17.49
C ARG A 186 32.82 -1.57 -17.80
N GLY A 187 33.58 -1.12 -16.81
CA GLY A 187 34.97 -0.70 -16.96
C GLY A 187 35.56 -0.26 -15.63
N ARG A 188 36.65 0.53 -15.67
CA ARG A 188 37.32 1.05 -14.46
C ARG A 188 36.34 1.71 -13.48
N PHE A 189 36.15 1.06 -12.34
CA PHE A 189 35.26 1.51 -11.26
C PHE A 189 35.78 2.81 -10.63
N SER A 190 34.86 3.71 -10.29
CA SER A 190 35.17 4.99 -9.64
C SER A 190 34.08 5.32 -8.63
N ILE A 191 34.44 5.43 -7.35
CA ILE A 191 33.51 5.78 -6.26
C ILE A 191 32.73 7.04 -6.64
N TRP A 192 33.44 8.08 -7.09
CA TRP A 192 32.86 9.29 -7.66
C TRP A 192 32.31 9.04 -9.07
N GLY A 193 30.99 9.18 -9.22
CA GLY A 193 30.28 8.93 -10.47
C GLY A 193 29.78 7.50 -10.68
N THR A 194 29.88 6.64 -9.66
CA THR A 194 29.20 5.32 -9.59
C THR A 194 28.49 5.10 -8.25
N VAL A 195 29.09 5.53 -7.13
CA VAL A 195 28.55 5.35 -5.76
C VAL A 195 28.19 6.68 -5.09
N LEU A 196 28.96 7.74 -5.37
CA LEU A 196 28.73 9.11 -4.90
C LEU A 196 28.58 10.08 -6.09
N PRO A 197 27.68 11.08 -6.04
CA PRO A 197 27.46 12.00 -7.15
C PRO A 197 28.58 13.05 -7.25
N ARG A 198 29.01 13.40 -8.47
CA ARG A 198 30.07 14.42 -8.68
C ARG A 198 29.48 15.83 -8.67
N LEU A 199 29.41 16.43 -7.48
CA LEU A 199 28.78 17.74 -7.25
C LEU A 199 29.53 18.93 -7.87
N GLY A 200 30.82 18.78 -8.22
CA GLY A 200 31.72 19.89 -8.61
C GLY A 200 31.46 20.56 -9.97
N LYS A 201 30.48 20.10 -10.77
CA LYS A 201 30.10 20.73 -12.06
C LYS A 201 28.58 20.80 -12.21
N ARG A 202 27.91 21.53 -11.31
CA ARG A 202 26.47 21.81 -11.32
C ARG A 202 25.99 22.25 -12.73
N GLY A 203 24.79 21.83 -13.12
CA GLY A 203 24.19 22.11 -14.43
C GLY A 203 24.73 21.29 -15.61
N SER A 204 25.91 20.65 -15.50
CA SER A 204 26.46 19.84 -16.59
C SER A 204 25.70 18.52 -16.81
N ARG A 205 25.76 17.94 -18.03
CA ARG A 205 25.15 16.63 -18.33
C ARG A 205 25.59 15.50 -17.36
N PRO A 206 26.88 15.39 -16.96
CA PRO A 206 27.30 14.44 -15.92
C PRO A 206 26.67 14.70 -14.55
N PHE A 207 26.44 15.95 -14.16
CA PHE A 207 25.80 16.28 -12.88
C PHE A 207 24.34 15.81 -12.83
N TRP A 208 23.55 16.11 -13.87
CA TRP A 208 22.17 15.63 -13.97
C TRP A 208 22.08 14.10 -14.04
N ARG A 209 23.01 13.46 -14.77
CA ARG A 209 23.14 11.99 -14.80
C ARG A 209 23.38 11.43 -13.40
N ASP A 210 24.34 11.98 -12.67
CA ASP A 210 24.74 11.48 -11.35
C ASP A 210 23.63 11.73 -10.30
N LEU A 211 22.94 12.87 -10.37
CA LEU A 211 21.82 13.23 -9.49
C LEU A 211 20.60 12.30 -9.67
N HIS A 212 20.36 11.78 -10.87
CA HIS A 212 19.32 10.77 -11.08
C HIS A 212 19.82 9.37 -10.71
N ALA A 213 20.96 8.94 -11.27
CA ALA A 213 21.35 7.54 -11.26
C ALA A 213 22.01 7.07 -9.96
N VAL A 214 22.69 7.94 -9.19
CA VAL A 214 23.24 7.54 -7.88
C VAL A 214 22.10 7.30 -6.86
N PRO A 215 21.13 8.21 -6.66
CA PRO A 215 19.97 7.92 -5.81
C PRO A 215 19.13 6.76 -6.33
N ALA A 216 18.91 6.65 -7.65
CA ALA A 216 18.16 5.52 -8.21
C ALA A 216 18.86 4.18 -7.98
N PHE A 217 20.19 4.11 -8.01
CA PHE A 217 20.94 2.91 -7.64
C PHE A 217 20.70 2.52 -6.17
N TRP A 218 20.91 3.45 -5.23
CA TRP A 218 20.73 3.20 -3.80
C TRP A 218 19.28 2.87 -3.41
N LEU A 219 18.31 3.54 -4.03
CA LEU A 219 16.88 3.34 -3.75
C LEU A 219 16.26 2.19 -4.55
N SER A 220 16.96 1.61 -5.53
CA SER A 220 16.40 0.59 -6.44
C SER A 220 15.74 -0.59 -5.72
N LEU A 221 16.42 -1.19 -4.74
CA LEU A 221 15.89 -2.29 -3.93
C LEU A 221 14.66 -1.86 -3.13
N PHE A 222 14.69 -0.68 -2.53
CA PHE A 222 13.56 -0.12 -1.78
C PHE A 222 12.34 0.17 -2.68
N ILE A 223 12.57 0.71 -3.89
CA ILE A 223 11.53 0.95 -4.91
C ILE A 223 10.91 -0.38 -5.37
N LEU A 224 11.73 -1.41 -5.61
CA LEU A 224 11.24 -2.74 -5.99
C LEU A 224 10.41 -3.39 -4.88
N ILE A 225 10.83 -3.28 -3.62
CA ILE A 225 10.06 -3.75 -2.46
C ILE A 225 8.75 -2.98 -2.32
N LEU A 226 8.77 -1.63 -2.40
CA LEU A 226 7.55 -0.81 -2.33
C LEU A 226 6.55 -1.20 -3.42
N ILE A 227 6.99 -1.35 -4.67
CA ILE A 227 6.11 -1.77 -5.76
C ILE A 227 5.58 -3.19 -5.51
N ALA A 228 6.44 -4.14 -5.12
CA ALA A 228 6.03 -5.52 -4.83
C ALA A 228 4.98 -5.60 -3.71
N THR A 229 5.11 -4.79 -2.65
CA THR A 229 4.09 -4.69 -1.58
C THR A 229 2.83 -3.91 -2.00
N GLY A 230 2.90 -3.10 -3.06
CA GLY A 230 1.78 -2.35 -3.62
C GLY A 230 0.92 -3.14 -4.61
N LEU A 231 1.52 -4.04 -5.40
CA LEU A 231 0.82 -4.83 -6.43
C LEU A 231 -0.34 -5.73 -5.91
N PRO A 232 -0.31 -6.32 -4.70
CA PRO A 232 -1.47 -7.01 -4.13
C PRO A 232 -2.74 -6.15 -3.99
N TRP A 233 -2.61 -4.82 -4.01
CA TRP A 233 -3.71 -3.87 -3.89
C TRP A 233 -4.21 -3.34 -5.24
N SER A 234 -3.70 -3.87 -6.36
CA SER A 234 -4.05 -3.45 -7.72
C SER A 234 -5.36 -4.09 -8.23
N GLY A 235 -5.87 -3.58 -9.35
CA GLY A 235 -7.11 -4.09 -9.96
C GLY A 235 -6.97 -5.45 -10.67
N VAL A 236 -5.81 -5.78 -11.25
CA VAL A 236 -5.61 -7.03 -12.01
C VAL A 236 -4.75 -8.04 -11.26
N LEU A 237 -3.52 -7.68 -10.89
CA LEU A 237 -2.61 -8.55 -10.13
C LEU A 237 -3.12 -8.82 -8.72
N GLY A 238 -3.64 -7.83 -7.99
CA GLY A 238 -4.30 -8.05 -6.70
C GLY A 238 -5.44 -9.07 -6.79
N GLY A 239 -6.29 -8.95 -7.81
CA GLY A 239 -7.35 -9.92 -8.09
C GLY A 239 -6.89 -11.30 -8.59
N GLN A 240 -5.63 -11.46 -9.02
CA GLN A 240 -5.03 -12.76 -9.31
C GLN A 240 -4.40 -13.37 -8.05
N ILE A 241 -3.75 -12.55 -7.23
CA ILE A 241 -3.13 -12.94 -5.96
C ILE A 241 -4.21 -13.43 -4.98
N ASP A 242 -5.32 -12.71 -4.84
CA ASP A 242 -6.46 -13.15 -4.02
C ASP A 242 -7.04 -14.49 -4.51
N ARG A 243 -7.23 -14.68 -5.82
CA ARG A 243 -7.68 -15.97 -6.37
C ARG A 243 -6.73 -17.12 -6.06
N ALA A 244 -5.42 -16.88 -6.16
CA ALA A 244 -4.41 -17.86 -5.80
C ALA A 244 -4.42 -18.16 -4.29
N ALA A 245 -4.60 -17.14 -3.45
CA ALA A 245 -4.67 -17.28 -2.01
C ALA A 245 -5.93 -18.06 -1.55
N ASN A 246 -7.09 -17.75 -2.13
CA ASN A 246 -8.32 -18.53 -1.94
C ASN A 246 -8.14 -19.99 -2.39
N ALA A 247 -7.55 -20.24 -3.56
CA ALA A 247 -7.32 -21.59 -4.08
C ALA A 247 -6.31 -22.42 -3.26
N THR A 248 -5.45 -21.75 -2.49
CA THR A 248 -4.49 -22.39 -1.57
C THR A 248 -4.93 -22.35 -0.10
N ASN A 249 -6.09 -21.74 0.21
CA ASN A 249 -6.58 -21.48 1.57
C ASN A 249 -5.57 -20.73 2.46
N THR A 250 -4.82 -19.79 1.88
CA THR A 250 -3.76 -19.03 2.59
C THR A 250 -4.20 -17.63 3.05
N ASN A 251 -5.27 -17.08 2.47
CA ASN A 251 -5.93 -15.85 2.94
C ASN A 251 -6.98 -16.11 4.04
N THR A 252 -7.14 -17.37 4.46
CA THR A 252 -8.16 -17.83 5.40
C THR A 252 -7.52 -18.50 6.62
N PRO A 253 -8.07 -18.32 7.83
CA PRO A 253 -7.48 -18.91 9.03
C PRO A 253 -7.67 -20.45 9.03
N PRO A 254 -6.71 -21.24 9.52
CA PRO A 254 -6.78 -22.72 9.44
C PRO A 254 -8.04 -23.34 10.04
N TYR A 255 -8.65 -22.70 11.05
CA TYR A 255 -9.89 -23.17 11.69
C TYR A 255 -11.15 -23.01 10.82
N ALA A 256 -11.10 -22.31 9.68
CA ALA A 256 -12.23 -22.20 8.75
C ALA A 256 -12.60 -23.52 8.07
N TYR A 257 -11.69 -24.51 8.07
CA TYR A 257 -11.83 -25.80 7.38
C TYR A 257 -11.87 -27.00 8.34
N LEU A 258 -11.71 -26.77 9.64
CA LEU A 258 -11.73 -27.82 10.64
C LEU A 258 -13.15 -28.05 11.14
N PHE A 259 -13.58 -29.31 11.20
CA PHE A 259 -14.83 -29.70 11.87
C PHE A 259 -14.73 -29.66 13.41
N SER A 260 -13.56 -29.36 13.97
CA SER A 260 -13.43 -28.90 15.36
C SER A 260 -14.04 -27.50 15.47
N GLY A 261 -14.81 -27.24 16.54
CA GLY A 261 -15.41 -25.92 16.76
C GLY A 261 -14.40 -24.77 16.63
N GLN A 262 -14.87 -23.63 16.10
CA GLN A 262 -14.08 -22.42 15.99
C GLN A 262 -13.45 -22.09 17.35
N PRO A 263 -12.17 -21.68 17.42
CA PRO A 263 -11.53 -21.39 18.69
C PRO A 263 -12.27 -20.26 19.40
N GLU A 264 -12.86 -20.55 20.56
CA GLU A 264 -13.49 -19.52 21.37
C GLU A 264 -12.47 -18.42 21.71
N SER A 265 -12.92 -17.17 21.64
CA SER A 265 -12.08 -16.02 21.93
C SER A 265 -11.70 -16.01 23.41
N ILE A 266 -10.54 -16.58 23.73
CA ILE A 266 -9.97 -16.61 25.09
C ILE A 266 -9.73 -15.20 25.66
N THR A 267 -9.58 -14.18 24.80
CA THR A 267 -9.95 -12.81 25.14
C THR A 267 -11.48 -12.69 25.12
N VAL A 268 -12.09 -12.82 26.30
CA VAL A 268 -13.53 -12.55 26.51
C VAL A 268 -13.92 -11.23 25.84
N ALA A 269 -15.15 -11.12 25.32
CA ALA A 269 -15.74 -9.88 24.74
C ALA A 269 -15.84 -8.68 25.73
N LYS A 270 -15.17 -8.78 26.87
CA LYS A 270 -14.86 -7.73 27.84
C LYS A 270 -13.81 -6.72 27.32
N GLU A 271 -12.98 -7.11 26.34
CA GLU A 271 -12.03 -6.20 25.69
C GLU A 271 -12.51 -5.67 24.32
N MET A 272 -13.18 -6.50 23.53
CA MET A 272 -13.98 -6.06 22.37
C MET A 272 -15.45 -5.93 22.79
N GLY A 273 -15.78 -4.81 23.44
CA GLY A 273 -17.08 -4.58 24.08
C GLY A 273 -18.25 -4.47 23.11
N TYR A 274 -18.76 -5.60 22.60
CA TYR A 274 -19.98 -5.67 21.81
C TYR A 274 -21.15 -5.01 22.55
N SER A 275 -21.75 -3.97 21.95
CA SER A 275 -22.88 -3.26 22.53
C SER A 275 -24.17 -4.08 22.35
N PRO A 276 -24.70 -4.74 23.40
CA PRO A 276 -25.76 -5.74 23.22
C PRO A 276 -27.08 -5.13 22.75
N ASN A 277 -27.29 -3.86 23.14
CA ASN A 277 -28.52 -3.11 22.92
C ASN A 277 -28.57 -2.40 21.55
N ASN A 278 -27.44 -2.29 20.84
CA ASN A 278 -27.33 -1.50 19.62
C ASN A 278 -26.70 -2.22 18.42
N HIS A 279 -26.19 -3.45 18.57
CA HIS A 279 -25.52 -4.23 17.50
C HIS A 279 -24.31 -3.52 16.85
N VAL A 280 -23.62 -2.64 17.59
CA VAL A 280 -22.49 -1.85 17.08
C VAL A 280 -21.15 -2.54 17.38
N ILE A 281 -20.27 -2.60 16.38
CA ILE A 281 -18.91 -3.14 16.52
C ILE A 281 -18.04 -2.12 17.29
N VAL A 282 -17.40 -2.55 18.38
CA VAL A 282 -16.52 -1.68 19.19
C VAL A 282 -15.07 -2.17 19.11
N THR A 283 -14.20 -1.30 18.61
CA THR A 283 -12.78 -1.59 18.38
C THR A 283 -11.91 -0.73 19.30
N ARG A 284 -10.98 -1.32 20.06
CA ARG A 284 -9.95 -0.58 20.78
C ARG A 284 -8.77 -0.28 19.85
N ARG A 285 -8.44 1.00 19.65
CA ARG A 285 -7.21 1.42 18.96
C ARG A 285 -6.08 1.50 19.98
N THR A 286 -5.25 0.46 20.03
CA THR A 286 -3.98 0.47 20.75
C THR A 286 -2.86 1.08 19.90
N HIS A 287 -1.90 1.75 20.53
CA HIS A 287 -0.78 2.40 19.83
C HIS A 287 0.10 1.41 19.04
N LEU A 288 0.12 0.13 19.45
CA LEU A 288 0.93 -0.93 18.81
C LEU A 288 0.48 -1.22 17.38
N LEU A 289 -0.82 -1.13 17.09
CA LEU A 289 -1.38 -1.48 15.77
C LEU A 289 -0.88 -0.58 14.63
N GLN A 290 -0.39 0.63 14.95
CA GLN A 290 0.06 1.58 13.93
C GLN A 290 1.46 1.26 13.36
N ASN A 291 2.27 0.47 14.08
CA ASN A 291 3.61 0.04 13.62
C ASN A 291 3.64 -1.41 13.10
N LYS A 292 2.62 -2.24 13.39
CA LYS A 292 2.60 -3.67 13.05
C LYS A 292 2.69 -3.99 11.54
N LEU A 293 2.42 -3.02 10.66
CA LEU A 293 2.65 -3.13 9.21
C LEU A 293 4.12 -3.39 8.82
N ILE A 294 5.08 -3.06 9.68
CA ILE A 294 6.50 -3.36 9.45
C ILE A 294 6.88 -4.74 10.02
N GLU A 295 6.26 -5.15 11.13
CA GLU A 295 6.49 -6.48 11.72
C GLU A 295 5.94 -7.60 10.83
N SER A 296 4.72 -7.47 10.30
CA SER A 296 4.08 -8.53 9.50
C SER A 296 4.89 -8.89 8.25
N LEU A 297 5.43 -7.88 7.55
CA LEU A 297 6.26 -8.07 6.36
C LEU A 297 7.56 -8.85 6.63
N PHE A 298 8.09 -8.84 7.85
CA PHE A 298 9.29 -9.60 8.22
C PHE A 298 8.97 -11.00 8.75
N VAL A 299 7.84 -11.19 9.43
CA VAL A 299 7.43 -12.50 9.96
C VAL A 299 7.03 -13.47 8.84
N GLU A 300 6.29 -13.00 7.83
CA GLU A 300 5.91 -13.84 6.67
C GLU A 300 7.11 -14.30 5.82
N ASN A 301 8.26 -13.63 5.94
CA ASN A 301 9.49 -13.97 5.22
C ASN A 301 10.49 -14.80 6.05
N GLY A 302 10.10 -15.31 7.23
CA GLY A 302 10.79 -16.40 7.93
C GLY A 302 12.21 -16.12 8.45
N LEU A 303 12.59 -14.85 8.63
CA LEU A 303 13.99 -14.45 8.86
C LEU A 303 14.41 -14.27 10.33
N ILE A 304 13.50 -14.41 11.31
CA ILE A 304 13.80 -14.38 12.74
C ILE A 304 12.95 -15.44 13.48
N CYS A 305 13.61 -16.33 14.24
CA CYS A 305 12.95 -17.37 15.04
C CYS A 305 13.30 -17.25 16.54
N SER A 306 12.35 -16.79 17.35
CA SER A 306 12.35 -16.87 18.81
C SER A 306 10.91 -16.70 19.32
N LEU A 307 10.18 -17.78 19.63
CA LEU A 307 10.11 -18.48 20.93
C LEU A 307 9.09 -17.84 21.91
N PRO A 308 8.45 -18.60 22.84
CA PRO A 308 7.01 -18.42 23.09
C PRO A 308 6.61 -18.20 24.56
N GLU A 309 5.93 -17.09 24.84
CA GLU A 309 5.36 -16.78 26.16
C GLU A 309 3.81 -16.67 26.12
N CYS A 310 3.12 -17.79 25.89
CA CYS A 310 1.67 -17.89 26.20
C CYS A 310 1.19 -19.33 26.43
N MET A 311 1.96 -20.11 27.21
CA MET A 311 1.55 -21.45 27.66
C MET A 311 1.66 -21.53 29.18
N GLN A 312 0.72 -22.24 29.83
CA GLN A 312 0.60 -22.49 31.28
C GLN A 312 0.00 -21.37 32.16
N ARG A 313 -1.34 -21.24 32.13
CA ARG A 313 -2.30 -21.12 33.28
C ARG A 313 -3.72 -21.12 32.67
N ASN A 314 -4.74 -21.82 33.18
CA ASN A 314 -4.87 -22.70 34.35
C ASN A 314 -5.43 -24.09 33.96
N LYS A 315 -5.67 -24.96 34.95
CA LYS A 315 -6.20 -26.32 34.84
C LYS A 315 -7.45 -26.44 35.75
N SER A 316 -8.39 -27.34 35.40
CA SER A 316 -9.79 -27.49 35.92
C SER A 316 -10.72 -26.29 35.62
N GLU A 317 -12.03 -26.41 35.35
CA GLU A 317 -13.02 -27.52 35.25
C GLU A 317 -13.47 -27.76 33.77
N GLY A 318 -14.45 -28.60 33.37
CA GLY A 318 -15.27 -29.57 34.11
C GLY A 318 -16.56 -30.08 33.38
N ASP A 319 -16.42 -30.69 32.20
CA ASP A 319 -17.41 -31.55 31.47
C ASP A 319 -18.91 -31.15 31.35
N ARG A 320 -19.33 -30.73 30.13
CA ARG A 320 -20.35 -31.46 29.31
C ARG A 320 -20.65 -30.90 27.91
N ARG A 321 -21.03 -31.81 27.00
CA ARG A 321 -21.82 -31.64 25.74
C ARG A 321 -23.28 -32.14 25.99
N PRO A 322 -24.28 -32.11 25.07
CA PRO A 322 -24.23 -31.94 23.59
C PRO A 322 -25.40 -31.03 23.06
N ASP A 323 -25.92 -31.01 21.80
CA ASP A 323 -25.51 -31.58 20.49
C ASP A 323 -26.13 -30.85 19.26
N SER A 324 -25.51 -31.08 18.09
CA SER A 324 -26.13 -31.28 16.76
C SER A 324 -26.84 -30.17 15.95
N ALA A 325 -26.88 -30.41 14.63
CA ALA A 325 -27.59 -29.72 13.53
C ALA A 325 -27.09 -28.29 13.12
N GLY A 326 -27.05 -27.92 11.83
CA GLY A 326 -27.22 -28.72 10.61
C GLY A 326 -27.37 -27.88 9.32
N PHE A 327 -27.28 -28.57 8.17
CA PHE A 327 -27.65 -28.15 6.80
C PHE A 327 -26.70 -27.32 5.89
N HIS A 328 -26.78 -27.72 4.62
CA HIS A 328 -26.24 -27.22 3.35
C HIS A 328 -26.42 -25.70 3.11
N GLY A 329 -25.68 -25.03 2.22
CA GLY A 329 -24.68 -25.49 1.24
C GLY A 329 -25.09 -25.23 -0.22
N PHE A 330 -24.29 -24.47 -0.99
CA PHE A 330 -24.45 -24.29 -2.44
C PHE A 330 -23.11 -23.90 -3.10
N GLY A 331 -22.91 -24.24 -4.37
CA GLY A 331 -21.66 -23.97 -5.08
C GLY A 331 -21.77 -23.90 -6.60
N ASP A 332 -20.64 -23.51 -7.21
CA ASP A 332 -20.21 -23.71 -8.60
C ASP A 332 -21.13 -23.31 -9.77
N ARG A 333 -20.82 -22.14 -10.35
CA ARG A 333 -20.36 -21.93 -11.75
C ARG A 333 -20.02 -20.43 -11.92
N VAL A 334 -19.16 -19.96 -12.84
CA VAL A 334 -18.79 -20.43 -14.19
C VAL A 334 -17.26 -20.39 -14.42
N SER A 335 -16.74 -21.22 -15.32
CA SER A 335 -15.33 -21.28 -15.73
C SER A 335 -15.08 -20.80 -17.18
N SER A 336 -13.81 -20.60 -17.54
CA SER A 336 -13.28 -20.09 -18.84
C SER A 336 -13.49 -18.58 -19.09
N ALA A 337 -12.62 -17.86 -19.82
CA ALA A 337 -11.44 -18.26 -20.61
C ALA A 337 -10.25 -17.25 -20.54
N TRP A 338 -9.10 -17.70 -21.07
CA TRP A 338 -7.79 -17.07 -21.37
C TRP A 338 -7.81 -15.59 -21.86
N GLN A 339 -6.75 -14.77 -21.80
CA GLN A 339 -5.28 -14.98 -21.83
C GLN A 339 -4.49 -13.99 -20.92
N PRO A 340 -3.18 -14.22 -20.63
CA PRO A 340 -2.33 -13.32 -19.84
C PRO A 340 -1.68 -12.16 -20.65
N CYS A 341 -1.16 -11.15 -19.95
CA CYS A 341 -0.55 -9.95 -20.54
C CYS A 341 0.88 -10.17 -21.07
N PHE A 342 1.07 -10.14 -22.40
CA PHE A 342 2.35 -9.78 -23.03
C PHE A 342 2.20 -9.36 -24.51
N VAL A 343 1.52 -8.23 -24.75
CA VAL A 343 1.65 -7.36 -25.96
C VAL A 343 1.55 -5.92 -25.50
#